data_AF-K0JWN4-F1
#
_entry.id   AF-K0JWN4-F1
#
_cell.length_a   1.000
_cell.length_b   1.000
_cell.length_c   1.000
_cell.angle_alpha   90.00
_cell.angle_beta   90.00
_cell.angle_gamma   90.00
#
_symmetry.space_group_name_H-M   'P 1'
#
loop_
_entity.id
_entity.type
_entity.pdbx_description
1 polymer ?
#
loop_
_entity_poly.entity_id
_entity_poly.type
_entity_poly.pdbx_seq_one_letter_code
_entity_poly.pdbx_strand_id
1 'polypeptide(L)'
;MAKNPGNLDRLKKCPACYADLGVPPSHDEEGYPRPPSLWLEVHGTQPGDMQWRVGLYGTARDWASSDFQERRIRWYYRICGDGHVFLDRIRSAGARYDAEWTVERFDVAAAIGGTAAGKSYLVLRTLSQQLTTTGLESVDWHPDTTAINPQTSDMLEEHPLNVLIGHYARTEEEGRPMNATQLGEMMPVAFLNDTVSADLVNQIDEIHDVHAAGNEWGKRIRQPIVRRYQIGGRRVLTAIADLPGELFDQRTVLADDRQRLLRNYGTLMWVVDPVVTKGFTGLLPYDQAERVMRGSMRPAKDVNTGADRVRGARNSVQNRVAGQLAELSGSLAVDLGGTQQVLVCVTKADLFRLALEGGRTLRDLGRGPDADGPGDVVNGVARYLLEVARRSDGGRTSLDQAAHNVVAPILHNQYDVQLRNQAALQIAGSLVTHYGDPHALWNLVHLGGRDLVKVEAGEPSALFPPSQIPLPSLDRHLTESLVVGQARVLRVRDLVMSALTCGITYGLGFGQQIASMLGQDWRELRFFLCSPLGEVPVPSGEGAESFQPLGTGHFTDLTARSGALSQLLLNLLGRLRP
;
A
#
# COMPACT_ATOMS: atom_id res chain seq x y z
N MET A 1 -22.61 -34.11 -2.41
CA MET A 1 -22.00 -32.88 -1.83
C MET A 1 -21.05 -32.30 -2.86
N ALA A 2 -21.45 -31.21 -3.53
CA ALA A 2 -20.57 -30.54 -4.48
C ALA A 2 -19.42 -29.85 -3.71
N LYS A 3 -18.18 -30.21 -4.03
CA LYS A 3 -16.99 -29.50 -3.56
C LYS A 3 -17.11 -28.06 -4.04
N ASN A 4 -17.11 -27.10 -3.13
CA ASN A 4 -16.98 -25.69 -3.45
C ASN A 4 -15.63 -25.52 -4.18
N PRO A 5 -15.59 -25.20 -5.49
CA PRO A 5 -14.33 -24.84 -6.11
C PRO A 5 -13.83 -23.57 -5.41
N GLY A 6 -12.63 -23.63 -4.83
CA GLY A 6 -12.01 -22.51 -4.13
C GLY A 6 -11.98 -21.30 -5.06
N ASN A 7 -12.15 -20.08 -4.53
CA ASN A 7 -12.36 -18.88 -5.34
C ASN A 7 -11.18 -18.56 -6.29
N LEU A 8 -10.00 -19.14 -6.08
CA LEU A 8 -8.88 -19.16 -7.04
C LEU A 8 -9.25 -19.81 -8.38
N ASP A 9 -10.17 -20.80 -8.41
CA ASP A 9 -10.73 -21.38 -9.64
C ASP A 9 -11.51 -20.36 -10.49
N ARG A 10 -11.85 -19.19 -9.94
CA ARG A 10 -12.46 -18.08 -10.69
C ARG A 10 -11.42 -17.10 -11.23
N LEU A 11 -10.20 -17.07 -10.69
CA LEU A 11 -9.13 -16.17 -11.13
C LEU A 11 -8.44 -16.75 -12.38
N LYS A 12 -9.09 -16.56 -13.53
CA LYS A 12 -8.56 -16.94 -14.86
C LYS A 12 -7.41 -16.05 -15.34
N LYS A 13 -7.16 -14.94 -14.64
CA LYS A 13 -6.19 -13.92 -14.98
C LYS A 13 -5.33 -13.61 -13.77
N CYS A 14 -4.04 -13.47 -14.01
CA CYS A 14 -3.06 -13.07 -13.03
C CYS A 14 -3.42 -11.67 -12.51
N PRO A 15 -3.65 -11.51 -11.22
CA PRO A 15 -3.98 -10.20 -10.65
C PRO A 15 -2.77 -9.26 -10.56
N ALA A 16 -1.56 -9.75 -10.76
CA ALA A 16 -0.33 -8.94 -10.79
C ALA A 16 0.07 -8.47 -12.19
N CYS A 17 -0.24 -9.21 -13.26
CA CYS A 17 0.18 -8.88 -14.63
C CYS A 17 -0.87 -9.10 -15.71
N TYR A 18 -2.06 -9.58 -15.34
CA TYR A 18 -3.17 -9.93 -16.23
C TYR A 18 -2.89 -11.05 -17.25
N ALA A 19 -1.76 -11.75 -17.14
CA ALA A 19 -1.49 -12.97 -17.89
C ALA A 19 -2.50 -14.08 -17.55
N ASP A 20 -2.57 -15.11 -18.38
CA ASP A 20 -3.41 -16.28 -18.11
C ASP A 20 -2.99 -16.98 -16.81
N LEU A 21 -3.96 -17.35 -15.98
CA LEU A 21 -3.76 -18.03 -14.70
C LEU A 21 -4.83 -19.10 -14.51
N GLY A 22 -4.45 -20.36 -14.28
CA GLY A 22 -5.41 -21.44 -14.06
C GLY A 22 -6.30 -21.74 -15.27
N VAL A 23 -5.84 -21.46 -16.49
CA VAL A 23 -6.57 -21.69 -17.74
C VAL A 23 -5.73 -22.53 -18.72
N PRO A 24 -6.38 -23.34 -19.58
CA PRO A 24 -5.67 -24.06 -20.64
C PRO A 24 -4.90 -23.12 -21.56
N PRO A 25 -3.82 -23.59 -22.21
CA PRO A 25 -3.08 -22.81 -23.21
C PRO A 25 -4.02 -22.18 -24.24
N SER A 26 -3.81 -20.89 -24.51
CA SER A 26 -4.69 -20.08 -25.36
C SER A 26 -3.87 -19.37 -26.46
N HIS A 27 -4.57 -18.70 -27.38
CA HIS A 27 -3.95 -17.86 -28.40
C HIS A 27 -4.41 -16.40 -28.21
N ASP A 28 -3.62 -15.45 -28.68
CA ASP A 28 -4.00 -14.04 -28.71
C ASP A 28 -4.95 -13.69 -29.88
N GLU A 29 -5.28 -12.41 -30.01
CA GLU A 29 -6.20 -11.92 -31.05
C GLU A 29 -5.65 -12.10 -32.47
N GLU A 30 -4.33 -12.21 -32.60
CA GLU A 30 -3.62 -12.42 -33.86
C GLU A 30 -3.39 -13.92 -34.15
N GLY A 31 -3.77 -14.79 -33.21
CA GLY A 31 -3.66 -16.24 -33.33
C GLY A 31 -2.30 -16.80 -32.90
N TYR A 32 -1.44 -16.01 -32.26
CA TYR A 32 -0.18 -16.51 -31.69
C TYR A 32 -0.42 -17.20 -30.34
N PRO A 33 0.31 -18.29 -30.03
CA PRO A 33 0.19 -18.95 -28.75
C PRO A 33 0.60 -17.99 -27.62
N ARG A 34 -0.19 -17.94 -26.56
CA ARG A 34 0.13 -17.17 -25.35
C ARG A 34 0.99 -18.01 -24.40
N PRO A 35 1.86 -17.39 -23.59
CA PRO A 35 2.53 -18.07 -22.50
C PRO A 35 1.55 -18.85 -21.62
N PRO A 36 1.74 -20.17 -21.44
CA PRO A 36 0.75 -21.02 -20.77
C PRO A 36 0.75 -20.79 -19.25
N SER A 37 -0.40 -21.01 -18.62
CA SER A 37 -0.44 -21.10 -17.15
C SER A 37 -0.07 -22.52 -16.70
N LEU A 38 0.68 -22.62 -15.59
CA LEU A 38 1.20 -23.88 -15.05
C LEU A 38 0.71 -24.11 -13.63
N TRP A 39 0.50 -25.37 -13.24
CA TRP A 39 0.41 -25.75 -11.84
C TRP A 39 1.77 -26.27 -11.38
N LEU A 40 2.10 -26.04 -10.11
CA LEU A 40 3.34 -26.48 -9.48
C LEU A 40 3.04 -27.16 -8.15
N GLU A 41 3.58 -28.36 -7.97
CA GLU A 41 3.51 -29.14 -6.75
C GLU A 41 4.92 -29.30 -6.19
N VAL A 42 5.10 -28.99 -4.90
CA VAL A 42 6.41 -28.92 -4.27
C VAL A 42 6.42 -29.65 -2.95
N HIS A 43 7.54 -30.30 -2.63
CA HIS A 43 7.88 -30.73 -1.28
C HIS A 43 9.38 -30.78 -1.03
N GLY A 44 9.75 -30.74 0.24
CA GLY A 44 11.13 -30.73 0.71
C GLY A 44 11.29 -29.82 1.92
N THR A 45 12.53 -29.63 2.35
CA THR A 45 12.86 -28.90 3.59
C THR A 45 13.92 -27.82 3.38
N GLN A 46 14.58 -27.76 2.22
CA GLN A 46 15.67 -26.85 1.94
C GLN A 46 15.33 -25.94 0.76
N PRO A 47 15.37 -24.60 0.90
CA PRO A 47 15.25 -23.67 -0.22
C PRO A 47 16.30 -23.94 -1.30
N GLY A 48 15.86 -23.89 -2.56
CA GLY A 48 16.70 -24.08 -3.74
C GLY A 48 17.01 -25.54 -4.09
N ASP A 49 16.58 -26.50 -3.26
CA ASP A 49 16.74 -27.94 -3.49
C ASP A 49 15.44 -28.70 -3.14
N MET A 50 14.34 -28.18 -3.67
CA MET A 50 13.00 -28.76 -3.51
C MET A 50 12.71 -29.75 -4.62
N GLN A 51 12.00 -30.82 -4.27
CA GLN A 51 11.44 -31.72 -5.27
C GLN A 51 10.14 -31.14 -5.81
N TRP A 52 9.98 -31.18 -7.13
CA TRP A 52 8.90 -30.50 -7.81
C TRP A 52 8.27 -31.36 -8.90
N ARG A 53 6.99 -31.09 -9.15
CA ARG A 53 6.24 -31.52 -10.33
C ARG A 53 5.49 -30.32 -10.89
N VAL A 54 5.67 -30.02 -12.18
CA VAL A 54 5.04 -28.90 -12.88
C VAL A 54 4.25 -29.44 -14.06
N GLY A 55 3.12 -28.81 -14.39
CA GLY A 55 2.36 -29.21 -15.57
C GLY A 55 1.48 -28.10 -16.12
N LEU A 56 0.97 -28.32 -17.34
CA LEU A 56 0.09 -27.36 -18.00
C LEU A 56 -1.33 -27.48 -17.46
N TYR A 57 -1.98 -26.34 -17.19
CA TYR A 57 -3.40 -26.35 -16.81
C TYR A 57 -4.28 -26.94 -17.91
N GLY A 58 -5.27 -27.75 -17.50
CA GLY A 58 -6.25 -28.34 -18.42
C GLY A 58 -5.72 -29.44 -19.32
N THR A 59 -4.50 -29.93 -19.09
CA THR A 59 -3.91 -31.05 -19.84
C THR A 59 -3.35 -32.11 -18.89
N ALA A 60 -3.06 -33.31 -19.43
CA ALA A 60 -2.37 -34.37 -18.71
C ALA A 60 -0.84 -34.31 -18.82
N ARG A 61 -0.27 -33.22 -19.35
CA ARG A 61 1.18 -33.06 -19.53
C ARG A 61 1.81 -32.49 -18.26
N ASP A 62 2.74 -33.23 -17.69
CA ASP A 62 3.55 -32.85 -16.53
C ASP A 62 5.00 -33.31 -16.65
N TRP A 63 5.84 -32.69 -15.84
CA TRP A 63 7.27 -32.93 -15.70
C TRP A 63 7.62 -32.90 -14.22
N ALA A 64 8.55 -33.75 -13.79
CA ALA A 64 8.94 -33.83 -12.38
C ALA A 64 10.44 -34.04 -12.22
N SER A 65 10.99 -33.55 -11.11
CA SER A 65 12.35 -33.88 -10.67
C SER A 65 12.50 -35.40 -10.49
N SER A 66 13.71 -35.94 -10.72
CA SER A 66 14.00 -37.39 -10.76
C SER A 66 13.51 -38.17 -9.54
N ASP A 67 13.60 -37.58 -8.34
CA ASP A 67 13.26 -38.24 -7.07
C ASP A 67 11.89 -37.83 -6.52
N PHE A 68 11.02 -37.21 -7.34
CA PHE A 68 9.74 -36.68 -6.89
C PHE A 68 8.82 -37.77 -6.30
N GLN A 69 8.29 -37.51 -5.10
CA GLN A 69 7.35 -38.39 -4.41
C GLN A 69 5.99 -37.74 -4.24
N GLU A 70 5.00 -38.17 -5.04
CA GLU A 70 3.63 -37.64 -4.99
C GLU A 70 2.99 -37.70 -3.59
N ARG A 71 3.28 -38.76 -2.83
CA ARG A 71 2.77 -38.90 -1.45
C ARG A 71 3.27 -37.84 -0.48
N ARG A 72 4.33 -37.10 -0.83
CA ARG A 72 4.98 -36.10 0.03
C ARG A 72 4.62 -34.66 -0.33
N ILE A 73 3.81 -34.44 -1.37
CA ILE A 73 3.45 -33.09 -1.80
C ILE A 73 2.86 -32.31 -0.62
N ARG A 74 3.48 -31.17 -0.33
CA ARG A 74 3.08 -30.28 0.74
C ARG A 74 2.43 -29.01 0.22
N TRP A 75 2.96 -28.45 -0.87
CA TRP A 75 2.50 -27.18 -1.40
C TRP A 75 2.04 -27.30 -2.84
N TYR A 76 0.99 -26.55 -3.15
CA TYR A 76 0.39 -26.47 -4.47
C TYR A 76 0.29 -25.00 -4.87
N TYR A 77 0.82 -24.69 -6.04
CA TYR A 77 0.91 -23.35 -6.57
C TYR A 77 0.32 -23.28 -7.97
N ARG A 78 -0.12 -22.06 -8.32
CA ARG A 78 -0.48 -21.67 -9.68
C ARG A 78 0.59 -20.70 -10.19
N ILE A 79 1.08 -20.91 -11.40
CA ILE A 79 2.03 -20.04 -12.09
C ILE A 79 1.29 -19.43 -13.28
N CYS A 80 1.24 -18.10 -13.35
CA CYS A 80 0.70 -17.43 -14.52
C CYS A 80 1.66 -17.49 -15.71
N GLY A 81 1.20 -17.19 -16.92
CA GLY A 81 2.07 -17.18 -18.11
C GLY A 81 3.25 -16.20 -18.07
N ASP A 82 3.28 -15.26 -17.12
CA ASP A 82 4.42 -14.35 -16.89
C ASP A 82 5.31 -14.79 -15.72
N GLY A 83 5.07 -15.97 -15.13
CA GLY A 83 5.89 -16.57 -14.09
C GLY A 83 5.45 -16.34 -12.64
N HIS A 84 4.53 -15.41 -12.34
CA HIS A 84 4.09 -15.16 -10.96
C HIS A 84 3.50 -16.40 -10.30
N VAL A 85 3.96 -16.69 -9.09
CA VAL A 85 3.62 -17.89 -8.31
C VAL A 85 2.63 -17.54 -7.21
N PHE A 86 1.47 -18.19 -7.19
CA PHE A 86 0.43 -17.98 -6.19
C PHE A 86 0.09 -19.27 -5.48
N LEU A 87 0.02 -19.22 -4.15
CA LEU A 87 -0.39 -20.37 -3.36
C LEU A 87 -1.85 -20.74 -3.67
N ASP A 88 -2.08 -22.02 -3.95
CA ASP A 88 -3.42 -22.61 -4.09
C ASP A 88 -3.87 -23.27 -2.79
N ARG A 89 -3.09 -24.24 -2.31
CA ARG A 89 -3.37 -25.00 -1.09
C ARG A 89 -2.10 -25.57 -0.45
N ILE A 90 -2.17 -25.85 0.85
CA ILE A 90 -1.08 -26.41 1.66
C ILE A 90 -1.60 -27.61 2.43
N ARG A 91 -0.81 -28.68 2.48
CA ARG A 91 -1.04 -29.83 3.36
C ARG A 91 -0.20 -29.69 4.62
N SER A 92 -0.85 -29.63 5.78
CA SER A 92 -0.18 -29.38 7.06
C SER A 92 0.62 -30.58 7.58
N ALA A 93 0.39 -31.79 7.06
CA ALA A 93 1.12 -33.01 7.39
C ALA A 93 1.13 -33.99 6.20
N GLY A 94 2.09 -34.93 6.22
CA GLY A 94 2.42 -35.83 5.10
C GLY A 94 1.51 -37.04 4.94
N ALA A 95 0.32 -37.08 5.54
CA ALA A 95 -0.64 -38.17 5.37
C ALA A 95 -1.78 -37.80 4.41
N ARG A 96 -2.33 -38.83 3.75
CA ARG A 96 -3.31 -38.75 2.65
C ARG A 96 -4.68 -38.16 3.05
N TYR A 97 -4.91 -37.88 4.33
CA TYR A 97 -6.20 -37.43 4.91
C TYR A 97 -6.07 -36.16 5.78
N ASP A 98 -4.96 -35.43 5.68
CA ASP A 98 -4.71 -34.31 6.58
C ASP A 98 -5.48 -33.04 6.18
N ALA A 99 -5.66 -32.15 7.16
CA ALA A 99 -6.36 -30.90 6.96
C ALA A 99 -5.62 -30.03 5.90
N GLU A 100 -6.31 -29.73 4.80
CA GLU A 100 -5.81 -28.82 3.78
C GLU A 100 -6.07 -27.36 4.20
N TRP A 101 -5.03 -26.53 4.15
CA TRP A 101 -5.16 -25.08 4.20
C TRP A 101 -5.35 -24.57 2.77
N THR A 102 -6.58 -24.21 2.41
CA THR A 102 -6.91 -23.66 1.09
C THR A 102 -7.12 -22.16 1.21
N VAL A 103 -6.58 -21.39 0.26
CA VAL A 103 -6.82 -19.94 0.18
C VAL A 103 -8.30 -19.71 -0.18
N GLU A 104 -9.07 -19.10 0.72
CA GLU A 104 -10.50 -18.84 0.46
C GLU A 104 -10.71 -17.57 -0.37
N ARG A 105 -9.92 -16.53 -0.10
CA ARG A 105 -9.92 -15.26 -0.83
C ARG A 105 -8.51 -14.70 -0.97
N PHE A 106 -8.29 -14.03 -2.08
CA PHE A 106 -7.02 -13.46 -2.49
C PHE A 106 -7.26 -12.04 -3.04
N ASP A 107 -6.43 -11.08 -2.64
CA ASP A 107 -6.46 -9.71 -3.14
C ASP A 107 -5.03 -9.24 -3.44
N VAL A 108 -4.88 -8.44 -4.51
CA VAL A 108 -3.60 -7.82 -4.89
C VAL A 108 -3.76 -6.32 -4.87
N ALA A 109 -3.00 -5.70 -3.98
CA ALA A 109 -2.75 -4.27 -4.06
C ALA A 109 -1.46 -4.02 -4.85
N ALA A 110 -1.36 -2.88 -5.52
CA ALA A 110 -0.09 -2.41 -6.07
C ALA A 110 0.43 -1.22 -5.27
N ALA A 111 1.71 -1.25 -4.89
CA ALA A 111 2.39 -0.12 -4.30
C ALA A 111 3.22 0.61 -5.36
N ILE A 112 2.94 1.90 -5.55
CA ILE A 112 3.53 2.74 -6.59
C ILE A 112 4.17 3.97 -5.94
N GLY A 113 5.40 4.26 -6.32
CA GLY A 113 6.13 5.42 -5.87
C GLY A 113 7.52 5.44 -6.51
N GLY A 114 8.29 6.50 -6.26
CA GLY A 114 9.69 6.52 -6.72
C GLY A 114 10.50 5.33 -6.17
N THR A 115 11.60 4.97 -6.81
CA THR A 115 12.56 3.92 -6.40
C THR A 115 13.20 4.11 -5.01
N ALA A 116 12.76 5.08 -4.22
CA ALA A 116 13.31 5.33 -2.89
C ALA A 116 12.86 4.25 -1.88
N ALA A 117 13.76 3.93 -0.94
CA ALA A 117 13.56 2.96 0.13
C ALA A 117 12.26 3.15 0.95
N GLY A 118 11.75 4.38 1.03
CA GLY A 118 10.55 4.72 1.80
C GLY A 118 9.28 3.93 1.42
N LYS A 119 9.15 3.47 0.17
CA LYS A 119 8.03 2.63 -0.28
C LYS A 119 8.14 1.20 0.26
N SER A 120 9.29 0.56 0.05
CA SER A 120 9.51 -0.81 0.51
C SER A 120 9.49 -0.90 2.04
N TYR A 121 10.00 0.12 2.76
CA TYR A 121 9.83 0.24 4.22
C TYR A 121 8.37 0.32 4.65
N LEU A 122 7.58 1.16 3.97
CA LEU A 122 6.16 1.30 4.25
C LEU A 122 5.43 -0.02 4.06
N VAL A 123 5.66 -0.70 2.94
CA VAL A 123 5.05 -2.01 2.64
C VAL A 123 5.43 -3.04 3.69
N LEU A 124 6.72 -3.17 4.01
CA LEU A 124 7.22 -4.11 5.01
C LEU A 124 6.59 -3.84 6.39
N ARG A 125 6.68 -2.61 6.89
CA ARG A 125 6.13 -2.24 8.20
C ARG A 125 4.62 -2.39 8.27
N THR A 126 3.91 -2.15 7.16
CA THR A 126 2.45 -2.33 7.07
C THR A 126 2.07 -3.81 7.18
N LEU A 127 2.75 -4.69 6.43
CA LEU A 127 2.49 -6.14 6.46
C LEU A 127 2.87 -6.80 7.80
N SER A 128 3.83 -6.22 8.51
CA SER A 128 4.28 -6.66 9.84
C SER A 128 3.40 -6.18 11.00
N GLN A 129 2.40 -5.31 10.76
CA GLN A 129 1.50 -4.85 11.82
C GLN A 129 0.71 -6.03 12.42
N GLN A 130 0.71 -6.12 13.76
CA GLN A 130 -0.19 -6.98 14.50
C GLN A 130 -1.48 -6.20 14.82
N LEU A 131 -2.61 -6.67 14.28
CA LEU A 131 -3.92 -6.05 14.50
C LEU A 131 -4.67 -6.79 15.62
N THR A 132 -4.11 -6.73 16.82
CA THR A 132 -4.73 -7.24 18.04
C THR A 132 -5.25 -6.08 18.88
N THR A 133 -6.43 -6.25 19.49
CA THR A 133 -6.97 -5.27 20.44
C THR A 133 -6.25 -5.41 21.76
N THR A 134 -5.58 -4.36 22.22
CA THR A 134 -4.68 -4.40 23.39
C THR A 134 -5.31 -3.90 24.69
N GLY A 135 -6.61 -3.54 24.70
CA GLY A 135 -7.22 -2.91 25.87
C GLY A 135 -8.74 -2.91 25.92
N LEU A 136 -9.39 -4.07 25.80
CA LEU A 136 -10.81 -4.20 26.14
C LEU A 136 -10.97 -5.06 27.39
N GLU A 137 -11.00 -4.41 28.54
CA GLU A 137 -11.81 -4.91 29.65
C GLU A 137 -13.28 -4.87 29.20
N SER A 138 -14.01 -5.98 29.32
CA SER A 138 -15.48 -6.05 29.37
C SER A 138 -16.33 -5.99 28.08
N VAL A 139 -15.90 -6.54 26.94
CA VAL A 139 -16.90 -6.91 25.92
C VAL A 139 -16.81 -8.39 25.60
N ASP A 140 -17.88 -9.12 25.93
CA ASP A 140 -18.13 -10.52 25.57
C ASP A 140 -18.28 -10.65 24.04
N TRP A 141 -17.20 -10.43 23.31
CA TRP A 141 -17.10 -10.87 21.92
C TRP A 141 -16.64 -12.32 21.91
N HIS A 142 -17.21 -13.12 21.01
CA HIS A 142 -16.61 -14.41 20.68
C HIS A 142 -15.19 -14.16 20.15
N PRO A 143 -14.13 -14.55 20.88
CA PRO A 143 -12.74 -14.17 20.59
C PRO A 143 -12.25 -14.60 19.20
N ASP A 144 -12.93 -15.56 18.57
CA ASP A 144 -12.48 -16.21 17.35
C ASP A 144 -12.97 -15.56 16.04
N THR A 145 -13.91 -14.60 16.08
CA THR A 145 -14.57 -14.11 14.84
C THR A 145 -14.06 -12.76 14.31
N THR A 146 -13.32 -12.01 15.12
CA THR A 146 -12.91 -10.64 14.80
C THR A 146 -11.40 -10.40 14.90
N ALA A 147 -10.58 -11.40 15.20
CA ALA A 147 -9.13 -11.25 15.21
C ALA A 147 -8.56 -11.25 13.78
N ILE A 148 -7.55 -10.40 13.51
CA ILE A 148 -6.69 -10.48 12.33
C ILE A 148 -5.29 -10.86 12.79
N ASN A 149 -4.93 -12.12 12.57
CA ASN A 149 -3.63 -12.65 12.95
C ASN A 149 -2.80 -12.97 11.71
N PRO A 150 -1.60 -12.37 11.53
CA PRO A 150 -0.68 -12.84 10.53
C PRO A 150 -0.31 -14.29 10.87
N GLN A 151 -0.41 -15.18 9.89
CA GLN A 151 0.07 -16.55 10.05
C GLN A 151 1.53 -16.60 9.64
N THR A 152 2.33 -17.46 10.29
CA THR A 152 3.64 -17.86 9.74
C THR A 152 3.43 -18.29 8.31
N SER A 153 4.27 -17.86 7.39
CA SER A 153 4.14 -18.13 5.96
C SER A 153 5.04 -19.33 5.64
N ASP A 154 4.70 -20.16 4.66
CA ASP A 154 5.58 -21.26 4.27
C ASP A 154 6.70 -20.73 3.35
N MET A 155 7.76 -21.51 3.14
CA MET A 155 9.02 -21.05 2.54
C MET A 155 8.90 -20.16 1.28
N LEU A 156 8.07 -20.53 0.30
CA LEU A 156 7.96 -19.78 -0.95
C LEU A 156 7.25 -18.43 -0.77
N GLU A 157 6.31 -18.33 0.16
CA GLU A 157 5.58 -17.09 0.42
C GLU A 157 6.43 -16.12 1.24
N GLU A 158 7.27 -16.63 2.14
CA GLU A 158 8.13 -15.79 2.97
C GLU A 158 9.29 -15.19 2.23
N HIS A 159 9.78 -15.84 1.17
CA HIS A 159 11.04 -15.42 0.57
C HIS A 159 11.06 -13.94 0.13
N PRO A 160 10.07 -13.39 -0.62
CA PRO A 160 10.09 -11.96 -0.97
C PRO A 160 10.03 -11.04 0.26
N LEU A 161 9.30 -11.45 1.30
CA LEU A 161 9.22 -10.72 2.57
C LEU A 161 10.55 -10.79 3.34
N ASN A 162 11.19 -11.96 3.39
CA ASN A 162 12.46 -12.22 4.08
C ASN A 162 13.62 -11.50 3.41
N VAL A 163 13.63 -11.40 2.07
CA VAL A 163 14.59 -10.56 1.34
C VAL A 163 14.46 -9.10 1.80
N LEU A 164 13.24 -8.57 1.87
CA LEU A 164 13.00 -7.21 2.38
C LEU A 164 13.35 -7.04 3.85
N ILE A 165 13.07 -8.04 4.70
CA ILE A 165 13.48 -8.05 6.12
C ILE A 165 15.01 -8.04 6.21
N GLY A 166 15.72 -8.84 5.42
CA GLY A 166 17.18 -8.85 5.39
C GLY A 166 17.78 -7.54 4.90
N HIS A 167 17.12 -6.83 3.97
CA HIS A 167 17.51 -5.47 3.61
C HIS A 167 17.28 -4.49 4.78
N TYR A 168 16.14 -4.59 5.48
CA TYR A 168 15.84 -3.76 6.64
C TYR A 168 16.88 -3.97 7.77
N ALA A 169 17.18 -5.23 8.11
CA ALA A 169 18.14 -5.58 9.14
C ALA A 169 19.55 -5.05 8.82
N ARG A 170 20.01 -5.15 7.57
CA ARG A 170 21.28 -4.52 7.15
C ARG A 170 21.28 -3.01 7.30
N THR A 171 20.14 -2.36 7.07
CA THR A 171 20.00 -0.92 7.31
C THR A 171 20.06 -0.59 8.80
N GLU A 172 19.43 -1.40 9.65
CA GLU A 172 19.42 -1.20 11.09
C GLU A 172 20.77 -1.49 11.75
N GLU A 173 21.41 -2.59 11.41
CA GLU A 173 22.65 -3.08 12.03
C GLU A 173 23.90 -2.41 11.42
N GLU A 174 23.95 -2.31 10.09
CA GLU A 174 25.14 -1.84 9.37
C GLU A 174 25.03 -0.37 8.92
N GLY A 175 23.88 0.27 9.15
CA GLY A 175 23.59 1.62 8.68
C GLY A 175 23.46 1.72 7.16
N ARG A 176 23.37 0.62 6.41
CA ARG A 176 23.37 0.64 4.94
C ARG A 176 22.02 1.08 4.37
N PRO A 177 21.95 1.83 3.25
CA PRO A 177 20.68 2.09 2.59
C PRO A 177 20.00 0.79 2.20
N MET A 178 18.70 0.69 2.46
CA MET A 178 17.88 -0.27 1.74
C MET A 178 17.92 0.12 0.26
N ASN A 179 18.36 -0.81 -0.57
CA ASN A 179 18.48 -0.58 -2.00
C ASN A 179 17.10 -0.22 -2.57
N ALA A 180 17.11 0.62 -3.61
CA ALA A 180 15.93 0.76 -4.45
C ALA A 180 15.44 -0.62 -4.83
N THR A 181 14.12 -0.82 -4.86
CA THR A 181 13.43 -2.01 -5.39
C THR A 181 14.35 -2.66 -6.44
N GLN A 182 15.13 -3.71 -6.11
CA GLN A 182 16.14 -4.23 -7.03
C GLN A 182 15.46 -5.17 -8.02
N LEU A 183 15.69 -4.96 -9.31
CA LEU A 183 14.98 -5.66 -10.41
C LEU A 183 15.40 -7.14 -10.56
N GLY A 184 16.32 -7.67 -9.76
CA GLY A 184 16.85 -9.03 -9.93
C GLY A 184 16.25 -10.06 -8.97
N GLU A 185 16.48 -9.90 -7.67
CA GLU A 185 16.26 -10.94 -6.65
C GLU A 185 14.79 -11.36 -6.48
N MET A 186 13.84 -10.49 -6.83
CA MET A 186 12.40 -10.77 -6.71
C MET A 186 11.71 -11.06 -8.04
N MET A 187 12.47 -11.26 -9.13
CA MET A 187 11.88 -11.69 -10.40
C MET A 187 11.41 -13.14 -10.28
N PRO A 188 10.23 -13.53 -10.81
CA PRO A 188 9.72 -14.88 -10.66
C PRO A 188 10.71 -15.99 -11.04
N VAL A 189 11.54 -15.75 -12.06
CA VAL A 189 12.60 -16.69 -12.47
C VAL A 189 13.68 -16.86 -11.40
N ALA A 190 14.21 -15.75 -10.85
CA ALA A 190 15.21 -15.77 -9.80
C ALA A 190 14.62 -16.33 -8.50
N PHE A 191 13.39 -15.92 -8.17
CA PHE A 191 12.64 -16.44 -7.04
C PHE A 191 12.49 -17.97 -7.11
N LEU A 192 12.04 -18.54 -8.23
CA LEU A 192 11.88 -19.99 -8.38
C LEU A 192 13.22 -20.73 -8.36
N ASN A 193 14.26 -20.14 -8.96
CA ASN A 193 15.62 -20.67 -8.91
C ASN A 193 16.13 -20.77 -7.46
N ASP A 194 15.97 -19.69 -6.69
CA ASP A 194 16.55 -19.56 -5.35
C ASP A 194 15.73 -20.31 -4.28
N THR A 195 14.43 -20.52 -4.53
CA THR A 195 13.52 -21.12 -3.53
C THR A 195 13.11 -22.55 -3.83
N VAL A 196 13.02 -22.94 -5.12
CA VAL A 196 12.60 -24.28 -5.52
C VAL A 196 13.77 -25.06 -6.08
N SER A 197 14.22 -24.78 -7.30
CA SER A 197 15.33 -25.48 -7.95
C SER A 197 15.67 -24.81 -9.30
N ALA A 198 16.95 -24.78 -9.65
CA ALA A 198 17.41 -24.37 -10.99
C ALA A 198 16.84 -25.27 -12.11
N ASP A 199 16.69 -26.57 -11.85
CA ASP A 199 16.17 -27.53 -12.83
C ASP A 199 14.69 -27.27 -13.17
N LEU A 200 13.90 -26.79 -12.20
CA LEU A 200 12.52 -26.37 -12.45
C LEU A 200 12.49 -25.20 -13.43
N VAL A 201 13.36 -24.22 -13.22
CA VAL A 201 13.43 -23.03 -14.07
C VAL A 201 13.77 -23.42 -15.50
N ASN A 202 14.78 -24.26 -15.69
CA ASN A 202 15.12 -24.82 -17.01
C ASN A 202 13.93 -25.54 -17.65
N GLN A 203 13.18 -26.33 -16.88
CA GLN A 203 12.00 -27.02 -17.41
C GLN A 203 10.89 -26.04 -17.81
N ILE A 204 10.67 -24.97 -17.05
CA ILE A 204 9.68 -23.94 -17.40
C ILE A 204 10.12 -23.15 -18.64
N ASP A 205 11.42 -22.84 -18.76
CA ASP A 205 12.02 -22.25 -19.96
C ASP A 205 11.69 -23.12 -21.19
N GLU A 206 11.94 -24.43 -21.12
CA GLU A 206 11.64 -25.37 -22.22
C GLU A 206 10.15 -25.41 -22.58
N ILE A 207 9.25 -25.34 -21.59
CA ILE A 207 7.81 -25.26 -21.83
C ILE A 207 7.46 -23.98 -22.60
N HIS A 208 8.09 -22.85 -22.26
CA HIS A 208 7.82 -21.55 -22.88
C HIS A 208 8.48 -21.38 -24.25
N ASP A 209 9.64 -22.02 -24.50
CA ASP A 209 10.35 -21.98 -25.78
C ASP A 209 9.49 -22.50 -26.95
N VAL A 210 8.51 -23.36 -26.66
CA VAL A 210 7.57 -23.92 -27.65
C VAL A 210 6.41 -22.94 -28.00
N HIS A 211 6.21 -21.86 -27.24
CA HIS A 211 4.98 -21.03 -27.27
C HIS A 211 5.17 -19.54 -27.70
N ALA A 212 6.13 -19.26 -28.60
CA ALA A 212 6.36 -18.01 -29.38
C ALA A 212 6.87 -16.72 -28.65
N ALA A 213 7.95 -16.20 -29.26
CA ALA A 213 8.55 -14.85 -29.29
C ALA A 213 8.98 -14.15 -27.98
N GLY A 214 10.23 -14.41 -27.58
CA GLY A 214 10.99 -13.56 -26.65
C GLY A 214 11.12 -14.19 -25.27
N ASN A 215 12.32 -14.66 -24.94
CA ASN A 215 12.65 -15.39 -23.71
C ASN A 215 12.67 -14.47 -22.46
N GLU A 216 11.49 -13.94 -22.11
CA GLU A 216 11.29 -12.95 -21.04
C GLU A 216 10.30 -13.39 -19.93
N TRP A 217 9.84 -14.64 -19.91
CA TRP A 217 8.96 -15.11 -18.83
C TRP A 217 9.65 -14.95 -17.48
N GLY A 218 8.90 -14.52 -16.47
CA GLY A 218 9.44 -14.31 -15.13
C GLY A 218 10.48 -13.20 -15.02
N LYS A 219 10.66 -12.34 -16.05
CA LYS A 219 11.61 -11.21 -16.06
C LYS A 219 10.94 -9.84 -16.20
N ARG A 220 9.60 -9.78 -16.34
CA ARG A 220 8.86 -8.54 -16.62
C ARG A 220 8.39 -7.82 -15.37
N ILE A 221 7.72 -8.54 -14.47
CA ILE A 221 7.18 -8.01 -13.22
C ILE A 221 7.62 -8.93 -12.08
N ARG A 222 7.91 -8.33 -10.93
CA ARG A 222 8.41 -9.04 -9.75
C ARG A 222 7.31 -9.88 -9.12
N GLN A 223 7.73 -10.95 -8.45
CA GLN A 223 6.90 -11.71 -7.56
C GLN A 223 6.30 -10.80 -6.48
N PRO A 224 4.95 -10.72 -6.35
CA PRO A 224 4.30 -9.97 -5.30
C PRO A 224 4.71 -10.46 -3.90
N ILE A 225 4.79 -9.52 -2.95
CA ILE A 225 5.06 -9.83 -1.54
C ILE A 225 3.77 -10.38 -0.95
N VAL A 226 3.81 -11.61 -0.43
CA VAL A 226 2.63 -12.33 0.04
C VAL A 226 2.63 -12.42 1.57
N ARG A 227 1.47 -12.19 2.19
CA ARG A 227 1.24 -12.44 3.62
C ARG A 227 -0.09 -13.14 3.85
N ARG A 228 -0.08 -14.19 4.68
CA ARG A 228 -1.27 -14.93 5.10
C ARG A 228 -1.88 -14.29 6.33
N TYR A 229 -3.21 -14.18 6.34
CA TYR A 229 -3.96 -13.70 7.49
C TYR A 229 -5.09 -14.66 7.81
N GLN A 230 -5.29 -14.90 9.10
CA GLN A 230 -6.52 -15.45 9.64
C GLN A 230 -7.40 -14.26 10.04
N ILE A 231 -8.56 -14.10 9.40
CA ILE A 231 -9.54 -13.04 9.71
C ILE A 231 -10.82 -13.72 10.20
N GLY A 232 -11.04 -13.72 11.51
CA GLY A 232 -12.06 -14.55 12.13
C GLY A 232 -11.83 -16.03 11.79
N GLY A 233 -12.85 -16.72 11.27
CA GLY A 233 -12.73 -18.10 10.75
C GLY A 233 -12.13 -18.23 9.35
N ARG A 234 -11.88 -17.12 8.64
CA ARG A 234 -11.55 -17.12 7.20
C ARG A 234 -10.05 -17.03 6.96
N ARG A 235 -9.58 -17.81 5.97
CA ARG A 235 -8.18 -17.91 5.57
C ARG A 235 -7.96 -17.06 4.33
N VAL A 236 -7.28 -15.93 4.49
CA VAL A 236 -7.10 -14.96 3.40
C VAL A 236 -5.63 -14.71 3.12
N LEU A 237 -5.36 -14.34 1.88
CA LEU A 237 -4.02 -14.02 1.41
C LEU A 237 -4.05 -12.61 0.82
N THR A 238 -3.13 -11.76 1.27
CA THR A 238 -2.91 -10.43 0.68
C THR A 238 -1.56 -10.39 0.00
N ALA A 239 -1.55 -9.93 -1.23
CA ALA A 239 -0.32 -9.73 -1.99
C ALA A 239 -0.14 -8.25 -2.33
N ILE A 240 1.10 -7.76 -2.26
CA ILE A 240 1.46 -6.41 -2.68
C ILE A 240 2.44 -6.51 -3.85
N ALA A 241 2.00 -6.05 -5.02
CA ALA A 241 2.85 -5.85 -6.18
C ALA A 241 3.66 -4.57 -6.00
N ASP A 242 4.97 -4.69 -5.77
CA ASP A 242 5.85 -3.55 -5.56
C ASP A 242 6.32 -2.95 -6.91
N LEU A 243 5.55 -1.99 -7.44
CA LEU A 243 5.76 -1.45 -8.78
C LEU A 243 6.79 -0.30 -8.78
N PRO A 244 7.86 -0.37 -9.59
CA PRO A 244 8.77 0.77 -9.76
C PRO A 244 8.07 1.96 -10.42
N GLY A 245 8.27 3.16 -9.86
CA GLY A 245 7.70 4.39 -10.39
C GLY A 245 8.22 4.75 -11.80
N GLU A 246 9.36 4.22 -12.20
CA GLU A 246 9.98 4.40 -13.51
C GLU A 246 9.25 3.62 -14.62
N LEU A 247 8.43 2.63 -14.27
CA LEU A 247 7.50 2.01 -15.23
C LEU A 247 6.53 3.03 -15.83
N PHE A 248 6.37 4.18 -15.17
CA PHE A 248 5.52 5.28 -15.58
C PHE A 248 6.22 6.35 -16.44
N ASP A 249 7.44 6.09 -16.93
CA ASP A 249 8.08 6.93 -17.94
C ASP A 249 7.39 6.77 -19.32
N GLN A 250 7.24 7.87 -20.08
CA GLN A 250 6.48 7.96 -21.33
C GLN A 250 6.88 6.92 -22.38
N ARG A 251 8.14 6.45 -22.37
CA ARG A 251 8.63 5.40 -23.28
C ARG A 251 8.00 4.02 -23.01
N THR A 252 7.41 3.82 -21.84
CA THR A 252 6.81 2.56 -21.38
C THR A 252 5.30 2.64 -21.19
N VAL A 253 4.73 3.84 -21.06
CA VAL A 253 3.31 4.07 -20.72
C VAL A 253 2.38 4.20 -21.93
N LEU A 254 2.92 4.40 -23.13
CA LEU A 254 2.11 4.47 -24.36
C LEU A 254 1.60 3.10 -24.83
N ALA A 255 1.96 2.00 -24.17
CA ALA A 255 1.33 0.71 -24.39
C ALA A 255 0.04 0.64 -23.56
N ASP A 256 -1.12 0.66 -24.23
CA ASP A 256 -2.46 0.53 -23.63
C ASP A 256 -2.55 -0.58 -22.56
N ASP A 257 -1.76 -1.65 -22.70
CA ASP A 257 -1.68 -2.77 -21.77
C ASP A 257 -1.25 -2.38 -20.34
N ARG A 258 -0.36 -1.40 -20.17
CA ARG A 258 0.14 -1.01 -18.83
C ARG A 258 -0.80 -0.07 -18.07
N GLN A 259 -1.55 0.75 -18.79
CA GLN A 259 -2.63 1.55 -18.19
C GLN A 259 -3.82 0.65 -17.82
N ARG A 260 -4.14 -0.35 -18.65
CA ARG A 260 -5.10 -1.43 -18.29
C ARG A 260 -4.66 -2.19 -17.04
N LEU A 261 -3.36 -2.47 -16.90
CA LEU A 261 -2.81 -3.13 -15.72
C LEU A 261 -3.12 -2.37 -14.43
N LEU A 262 -2.98 -1.04 -14.42
CA LEU A 262 -3.30 -0.24 -13.24
C LEU A 262 -4.77 -0.34 -12.83
N ARG A 263 -5.68 -0.40 -13.81
CA ARG A 263 -7.12 -0.57 -13.54
C ARG A 263 -7.46 -1.97 -13.05
N ASN A 264 -6.65 -2.97 -13.38
CA ASN A 264 -6.82 -4.35 -12.90
C ASN A 264 -6.58 -4.48 -11.39
N TYR A 265 -5.66 -3.68 -10.83
CA TYR A 265 -5.54 -3.59 -9.38
C TYR A 265 -6.74 -2.86 -8.81
N GLY A 266 -7.50 -3.57 -7.99
CA GLY A 266 -8.61 -2.94 -7.32
C GLY A 266 -8.20 -2.05 -6.15
N THR A 267 -6.98 -2.20 -5.64
CA THR A 267 -6.39 -1.30 -4.65
C THR A 267 -5.02 -0.82 -5.11
N LEU A 268 -4.84 0.50 -5.23
CA LEU A 268 -3.57 1.15 -5.56
C LEU A 268 -3.08 1.95 -4.37
N MET A 269 -1.86 1.69 -3.91
CA MET A 269 -1.17 2.51 -2.92
C MET A 269 -0.22 3.46 -3.64
N TRP A 270 -0.50 4.77 -3.61
CA TRP A 270 0.43 5.78 -4.11
C TRP A 270 1.26 6.34 -2.95
N VAL A 271 2.55 6.06 -2.94
CA VAL A 271 3.48 6.49 -1.89
C VAL A 271 4.13 7.83 -2.23
N VAL A 272 3.84 8.84 -1.42
CA VAL A 272 4.36 10.20 -1.52
C VAL A 272 5.49 10.38 -0.52
N ASP A 273 6.71 10.58 -0.99
CA ASP A 273 7.87 10.95 -0.16
C ASP A 273 7.95 12.48 -0.03
N PRO A 274 7.72 13.07 1.17
CA PRO A 274 7.71 14.51 1.36
C PRO A 274 9.09 15.14 1.14
N VAL A 275 10.18 14.40 1.40
CA VAL A 275 11.57 14.88 1.28
C VAL A 275 11.86 15.47 -0.08
N VAL A 276 11.39 14.82 -1.14
CA VAL A 276 11.70 15.22 -2.52
C VAL A 276 10.69 16.21 -3.11
N THR A 277 9.70 16.63 -2.32
CA THR A 277 8.73 17.66 -2.72
C THR A 277 9.33 19.05 -2.52
N LYS A 278 9.10 19.96 -3.48
CA LYS A 278 9.76 21.28 -3.49
C LYS A 278 9.39 22.15 -2.29
N GLY A 279 8.16 22.03 -1.78
CA GLY A 279 7.65 22.86 -0.69
C GLY A 279 8.10 22.42 0.71
N PHE A 280 8.42 21.14 0.90
CA PHE A 280 8.68 20.61 2.24
C PHE A 280 10.09 20.94 2.75
N THR A 281 11.10 20.99 1.87
CA THR A 281 12.50 21.14 2.28
C THR A 281 12.79 22.44 3.05
N GLY A 282 12.03 23.50 2.77
CA GLY A 282 12.17 24.79 3.47
C GLY A 282 11.58 24.80 4.89
N LEU A 283 10.82 23.77 5.26
CA LEU A 283 10.24 23.65 6.61
C LEU A 283 11.18 22.96 7.61
N LEU A 284 12.18 22.21 7.14
CA LEU A 284 13.14 21.59 8.04
C LEU A 284 14.03 22.65 8.71
N PRO A 285 14.43 22.46 9.98
CA PRO A 285 15.42 23.33 10.64
C PRO A 285 16.68 23.48 9.78
N TYR A 286 17.17 24.71 9.60
CA TYR A 286 18.24 25.04 8.63
C TYR A 286 19.52 24.21 8.85
N ASP A 287 19.88 23.99 10.12
CA ASP A 287 21.05 23.23 10.56
C ASP A 287 20.92 21.71 10.30
N GLN A 288 19.70 21.20 10.14
CA GLN A 288 19.44 19.76 9.95
C GLN A 288 18.96 19.43 8.54
N ALA A 289 18.40 20.40 7.81
CA ALA A 289 17.74 20.21 6.54
C ALA A 289 18.63 19.46 5.53
N GLU A 290 19.83 19.98 5.25
CA GLU A 290 20.72 19.35 4.26
C GLU A 290 21.11 17.92 4.67
N ARG A 291 21.40 17.70 5.95
CA ARG A 291 21.82 16.40 6.50
C ARG A 291 20.69 15.35 6.43
N VAL A 292 19.49 15.70 6.89
CA VAL A 292 18.28 14.85 6.87
C VAL A 292 17.85 14.54 5.44
N MET A 293 17.92 15.55 4.56
CA MET A 293 17.64 15.42 3.14
C MET A 293 18.62 14.47 2.45
N ARG A 294 19.92 14.62 2.68
CA ARG A 294 20.96 13.73 2.14
C ARG A 294 20.76 12.27 2.60
N GLY A 295 20.38 12.09 3.86
CA GLY A 295 20.03 10.77 4.44
C GLY A 295 18.87 10.11 3.72
N SER A 296 17.79 10.87 3.53
CA SER A 296 16.57 10.38 2.89
C SER A 296 16.66 10.17 1.38
N MET A 297 17.64 10.79 0.71
CA MET A 297 17.72 10.83 -0.75
C MET A 297 18.65 9.81 -1.42
N ARG A 298 19.47 9.03 -0.71
CA ARG A 298 20.50 8.15 -1.32
C ARG A 298 19.99 6.75 -1.74
N PRO A 299 20.03 6.39 -3.04
CA PRO A 299 20.10 5.00 -3.51
C PRO A 299 21.43 4.71 -4.25
N ALA A 300 21.90 3.45 -4.18
CA ALA A 300 23.03 2.78 -4.88
C ALA A 300 24.25 3.58 -5.39
N LYS A 301 25.46 3.02 -5.19
CA LYS A 301 26.79 3.59 -5.53
C LYS A 301 26.88 4.30 -6.89
N ASP A 302 26.11 3.86 -7.88
CA ASP A 302 26.26 4.22 -9.29
C ASP A 302 25.41 5.44 -9.70
N VAL A 303 24.51 5.92 -8.82
CA VAL A 303 23.62 7.08 -9.04
C VAL A 303 24.15 8.36 -8.35
N ASN A 304 25.36 8.29 -7.78
CA ASN A 304 25.91 9.23 -6.80
C ASN A 304 26.36 10.62 -7.33
N THR A 305 26.08 10.99 -8.58
CA THR A 305 26.39 12.33 -9.09
C THR A 305 25.18 13.27 -8.97
N GLY A 306 25.06 13.92 -7.80
CA GLY A 306 24.20 15.09 -7.57
C GLY A 306 22.86 14.83 -6.89
N ALA A 307 22.76 15.21 -5.61
CA ALA A 307 21.53 15.12 -4.81
C ALA A 307 20.34 15.84 -5.46
N ASP A 308 20.58 16.99 -6.09
CA ASP A 308 19.54 17.76 -6.80
C ASP A 308 19.02 17.06 -8.05
N ARG A 309 19.89 16.36 -8.79
CA ARG A 309 19.50 15.58 -9.96
C ARG A 309 18.62 14.40 -9.55
N VAL A 310 19.00 13.69 -8.49
CA VAL A 310 18.22 12.57 -7.92
C VAL A 310 16.88 13.05 -7.40
N ARG A 311 16.86 14.18 -6.66
CA ARG A 311 15.63 14.82 -6.19
C ARG A 311 14.72 15.22 -7.35
N GLY A 312 15.28 15.86 -8.39
CA GLY A 312 14.54 16.26 -9.58
C GLY A 312 13.92 15.06 -10.33
N ALA A 313 14.68 13.98 -10.51
CA ALA A 313 14.19 12.75 -11.13
C ALA A 313 13.06 12.11 -10.30
N ARG A 314 13.22 12.00 -8.97
CA ARG A 314 12.20 11.42 -8.08
C ARG A 314 10.93 12.27 -8.01
N ASN A 315 11.07 13.59 -7.94
CA ASN A 315 9.95 14.52 -7.97
C ASN A 315 9.19 14.38 -9.31
N SER A 316 9.90 14.29 -10.43
CA SER A 316 9.30 14.01 -11.74
C SER A 316 8.53 12.68 -11.76
N VAL A 317 9.07 11.60 -11.19
CA VAL A 317 8.35 10.32 -11.06
C VAL A 317 7.06 10.48 -10.25
N GLN A 318 7.10 11.13 -9.08
CA GLN A 318 5.89 11.33 -8.27
C GLN A 318 4.84 12.17 -8.99
N ASN A 319 5.23 13.27 -9.63
CA ASN A 319 4.31 14.11 -10.39
C ASN A 319 3.71 13.37 -11.57
N ARG A 320 4.49 12.52 -12.26
CA ARG A 320 4.00 11.69 -13.37
C ARG A 320 2.99 10.66 -12.90
N VAL A 321 3.30 9.93 -11.83
CA VAL A 321 2.36 8.98 -11.21
C VAL A 321 1.07 9.70 -10.80
N ALA A 322 1.20 10.85 -10.11
CA ALA A 322 0.05 11.66 -9.72
C ALA A 322 -0.78 12.11 -10.94
N GLY A 323 -0.12 12.56 -12.00
CA GLY A 323 -0.74 12.99 -13.24
C GLY A 323 -1.51 11.87 -13.91
N GLN A 324 -0.91 10.69 -14.06
CA GLN A 324 -1.56 9.52 -14.66
C GLN A 324 -2.74 9.03 -13.83
N LEU A 325 -2.59 8.98 -12.50
CA LEU A 325 -3.73 8.67 -11.65
C LEU A 325 -4.83 9.74 -11.81
N ALA A 326 -4.49 11.01 -11.99
CA ALA A 326 -5.47 12.07 -12.19
C ALA A 326 -6.10 12.14 -13.61
N GLU A 327 -5.63 11.35 -14.58
CA GLU A 327 -6.16 11.37 -15.95
C GLU A 327 -7.65 10.97 -15.99
N LEU A 328 -8.45 11.78 -16.68
CA LEU A 328 -9.90 11.61 -16.84
C LEU A 328 -10.27 10.84 -18.12
N SER A 329 -9.31 10.64 -19.03
CA SER A 329 -9.47 10.00 -20.34
C SER A 329 -8.27 9.11 -20.64
N GLY A 330 -8.47 7.98 -21.30
CA GLY A 330 -7.41 6.99 -21.58
C GLY A 330 -7.79 5.60 -21.09
N SER A 331 -6.94 4.60 -21.31
CA SER A 331 -7.27 3.21 -20.97
C SER A 331 -7.35 2.96 -19.46
N LEU A 332 -6.78 3.85 -18.63
CA LEU A 332 -6.97 3.89 -17.17
C LEU A 332 -8.40 4.31 -16.75
N ALA A 333 -9.05 5.17 -17.54
CA ALA A 333 -10.39 5.70 -17.28
C ALA A 333 -11.50 4.81 -17.86
N VAL A 334 -11.14 3.72 -18.57
CA VAL A 334 -12.12 2.75 -19.09
C VAL A 334 -12.84 2.11 -17.91
N ASP A 335 -14.18 2.17 -17.96
CA ASP A 335 -15.03 1.58 -16.95
C ASP A 335 -15.00 0.05 -17.06
N LEU A 336 -14.17 -0.60 -16.23
CA LEU A 336 -14.19 -2.05 -16.02
C LEU A 336 -15.26 -2.49 -14.99
N GLY A 337 -16.20 -1.61 -14.64
CA GLY A 337 -17.41 -1.90 -13.87
C GLY A 337 -17.29 -1.86 -12.35
N GLY A 338 -16.08 -1.76 -11.78
CA GLY A 338 -15.84 -1.79 -10.33
C GLY A 338 -15.17 -0.54 -9.75
N THR A 339 -15.48 -0.19 -8.50
CA THR A 339 -14.80 0.88 -7.77
C THR A 339 -13.32 0.54 -7.54
N GLN A 340 -12.41 1.46 -7.88
CA GLN A 340 -10.99 1.33 -7.53
C GLN A 340 -10.71 2.04 -6.21
N GLN A 341 -10.03 1.39 -5.29
CA GLN A 341 -9.54 2.04 -4.08
C GLN A 341 -8.15 2.60 -4.33
N VAL A 342 -7.93 3.86 -4.00
CA VAL A 342 -6.63 4.54 -4.11
C VAL A 342 -6.23 5.05 -2.72
N LEU A 343 -5.19 4.44 -2.16
CA LEU A 343 -4.62 4.73 -0.85
C LEU A 343 -3.39 5.63 -1.03
N VAL A 344 -3.54 6.93 -0.77
CA VAL A 344 -2.44 7.89 -0.88
C VAL A 344 -1.68 7.93 0.43
N CYS A 345 -0.44 7.47 0.44
CA CYS A 345 0.37 7.30 1.64
C CYS A 345 1.53 8.30 1.64
N VAL A 346 1.46 9.34 2.48
CA VAL A 346 2.61 10.22 2.72
C VAL A 346 3.54 9.51 3.69
N THR A 347 4.72 9.11 3.22
CA THR A 347 5.74 8.45 4.06
C THR A 347 6.50 9.48 4.91
N LYS A 348 7.30 8.99 5.87
CA LYS A 348 8.15 9.78 6.78
C LYS A 348 7.39 10.89 7.54
N ALA A 349 6.29 10.51 8.20
CA ALA A 349 5.50 11.42 9.02
C ALA A 349 6.32 12.11 10.13
N ASP A 350 7.38 11.46 10.61
CA ASP A 350 8.36 11.98 11.54
C ASP A 350 9.06 13.27 11.05
N LEU A 351 9.17 13.49 9.74
CA LEU A 351 9.67 14.77 9.21
C LEU A 351 8.70 15.92 9.47
N PHE A 352 7.39 15.66 9.40
CA PHE A 352 6.40 16.67 9.78
C PHE A 352 6.47 16.95 11.27
N ARG A 353 6.62 15.90 12.11
CA ARG A 353 6.86 16.07 13.55
C ARG A 353 8.09 16.96 13.81
N LEU A 354 9.21 16.65 13.17
CA LEU A 354 10.46 17.41 13.32
C LEU A 354 10.31 18.88 12.88
N ALA A 355 9.60 19.14 11.77
CA ALA A 355 9.33 20.50 11.33
C ALA A 355 8.47 21.27 12.35
N LEU A 356 7.45 20.63 12.92
CA LEU A 356 6.58 21.23 13.94
C LEU A 356 7.33 21.49 15.26
N GLU A 357 8.18 20.56 15.71
CA GLU A 357 9.04 20.74 16.89
C GLU A 357 10.05 21.88 16.69
N GLY A 358 10.49 22.12 15.45
CA GLY A 358 11.29 23.26 15.05
C GLY A 358 10.53 24.60 14.97
N GLY A 359 9.26 24.63 15.37
CA GLY A 359 8.43 25.85 15.40
C GLY A 359 7.77 26.22 14.07
N ARG A 360 7.80 25.34 13.06
CA ARG A 360 6.98 25.51 11.85
C ARG A 360 5.54 25.10 12.09
N THR A 361 4.65 25.52 11.19
CA THR A 361 3.25 25.10 11.21
C THR A 361 2.90 24.32 9.94
N LEU A 362 1.88 23.47 10.02
CA LEU A 362 1.35 22.79 8.82
C LEU A 362 0.81 23.79 7.79
N ARG A 363 0.40 25.00 8.22
CA ARG A 363 -0.10 26.04 7.31
C ARG A 363 1.01 26.61 6.42
N ASP A 364 2.27 26.50 6.83
CA ASP A 364 3.41 27.00 6.07
C ASP A 364 3.69 26.14 4.82
N LEU A 365 3.16 24.93 4.77
CA LEU A 365 3.38 23.99 3.67
C LEU A 365 2.68 24.46 2.38
N GLY A 366 3.47 24.59 1.31
CA GLY A 366 2.99 25.01 -0.02
C GLY A 366 2.91 26.53 -0.20
N ARG A 367 3.00 27.30 0.88
CA ARG A 367 2.90 28.77 0.83
C ARG A 367 4.22 29.44 0.47
N GLY A 368 4.12 30.50 -0.32
CA GLY A 368 5.17 31.53 -0.38
C GLY A 368 5.15 32.42 0.86
N PRO A 369 6.26 33.11 1.18
CA PRO A 369 6.38 33.94 2.38
C PRO A 369 5.34 35.07 2.50
N ASP A 370 4.73 35.49 1.38
CA ASP A 370 3.78 36.60 1.30
C ASP A 370 2.33 36.16 0.97
N ALA A 371 2.00 34.87 1.13
CA ALA A 371 0.70 34.34 0.72
C ALA A 371 -0.40 34.53 1.79
N ASP A 372 -1.33 35.48 1.56
CA ASP A 372 -2.51 35.69 2.40
C ASP A 372 -3.55 34.55 2.28
N GLY A 373 -4.34 34.32 3.35
CA GLY A 373 -5.47 33.37 3.37
C GLY A 373 -5.34 32.19 4.37
N PRO A 374 -6.17 31.14 4.24
CA PRO A 374 -6.22 30.02 5.20
C PRO A 374 -5.05 29.01 5.11
N GLY A 375 -4.35 28.93 3.98
CA GLY A 375 -3.26 27.97 3.73
C GLY A 375 -3.64 26.80 2.84
N ASP A 376 -2.70 26.30 2.04
CA ASP A 376 -2.93 25.23 1.07
C ASP A 376 -3.34 23.91 1.73
N VAL A 377 -2.79 23.62 2.91
CA VAL A 377 -3.19 22.47 3.70
C VAL A 377 -4.66 22.58 4.11
N VAL A 378 -5.08 23.72 4.68
CA VAL A 378 -6.48 23.95 5.08
C VAL A 378 -7.41 23.82 3.87
N ASN A 379 -7.03 24.38 2.72
CA ASN A 379 -7.79 24.24 1.48
C ASN A 379 -7.93 22.77 1.03
N GLY A 380 -6.85 21.99 1.10
CA GLY A 380 -6.89 20.56 0.76
C GLY A 380 -7.73 19.73 1.73
N VAL A 381 -7.68 20.02 3.03
CA VAL A 381 -8.55 19.39 4.04
C VAL A 381 -10.02 19.71 3.73
N ALA A 382 -10.35 20.99 3.50
CA ALA A 382 -11.71 21.42 3.18
C ALA A 382 -12.26 20.77 1.91
N ARG A 383 -11.42 20.66 0.86
CA ARG A 383 -11.78 19.96 -0.39
C ARG A 383 -12.13 18.49 -0.16
N TYR A 384 -11.36 17.78 0.65
CA TYR A 384 -11.66 16.39 0.99
C TYR A 384 -12.99 16.27 1.74
N LEU A 385 -13.23 17.13 2.73
CA LEU A 385 -14.49 17.15 3.49
C LEU A 385 -15.70 17.46 2.60
N LEU A 386 -15.58 18.44 1.71
CA LEU A 386 -16.62 18.79 0.73
C LEU A 386 -16.97 17.63 -0.19
N GLU A 387 -15.95 16.87 -0.61
CA GLU A 387 -16.11 15.73 -1.49
C GLU A 387 -16.72 14.52 -0.76
N VAL A 388 -16.28 14.22 0.46
CA VAL A 388 -16.90 13.19 1.29
C VAL A 388 -18.37 13.52 1.55
N ALA A 389 -18.69 14.78 1.86
CA ALA A 389 -20.07 15.22 2.03
C ALA A 389 -20.88 14.96 0.75
N ARG A 390 -20.39 15.41 -0.41
CA ARG A 390 -21.06 15.20 -1.71
C ARG A 390 -21.31 13.71 -2.01
N ARG A 391 -20.33 12.85 -1.74
CA ARG A 391 -20.44 11.41 -1.99
C ARG A 391 -21.35 10.71 -0.98
N SER A 392 -21.36 11.16 0.27
CA SER A 392 -22.28 10.64 1.28
C SER A 392 -23.73 10.97 0.92
N ASP A 393 -24.01 12.20 0.49
CA ASP A 393 -25.34 12.64 0.06
C ASP A 393 -25.84 11.84 -1.15
N GLY A 394 -24.95 11.58 -2.12
CA GLY A 394 -25.24 10.74 -3.28
C GLY A 394 -25.25 9.22 -3.01
N GLY A 395 -25.14 8.76 -1.76
CA GLY A 395 -25.14 7.34 -1.39
C GLY A 395 -23.91 6.54 -1.88
N ARG A 396 -22.82 7.21 -2.26
CA ARG A 396 -21.58 6.60 -2.78
C ARG A 396 -20.53 6.34 -1.71
N THR A 397 -20.71 6.88 -0.51
CA THR A 397 -19.83 6.65 0.63
C THR A 397 -20.67 6.51 1.89
N SER A 398 -20.55 5.38 2.58
CA SER A 398 -21.19 5.17 3.87
C SER A 398 -20.30 5.74 4.97
N LEU A 399 -20.90 6.48 5.91
CA LEU A 399 -20.25 7.08 7.06
C LEU A 399 -20.76 6.44 8.36
N ASP A 400 -19.91 6.32 9.37
CA ASP A 400 -20.40 6.09 10.73
C ASP A 400 -21.04 7.37 11.30
N GLN A 401 -21.78 7.24 12.41
CA GLN A 401 -22.49 8.40 12.97
C GLN A 401 -21.53 9.54 13.34
N ALA A 402 -20.34 9.22 13.83
CA ALA A 402 -19.35 10.23 14.22
C ALA A 402 -18.78 10.97 12.99
N ALA A 403 -18.46 10.27 11.91
CA ALA A 403 -18.04 10.88 10.64
C ALA A 403 -19.17 11.68 10.00
N HIS A 404 -20.40 11.17 10.08
CA HIS A 404 -21.58 11.91 9.60
C HIS A 404 -21.74 13.23 10.35
N ASN A 405 -21.60 13.25 11.68
CA ASN A 405 -21.68 14.48 12.47
C ASN A 405 -20.61 15.51 12.08
N VAL A 406 -19.43 15.09 11.60
CA VAL A 406 -18.40 16.00 11.09
C VAL A 406 -18.82 16.66 9.78
N VAL A 407 -19.42 15.91 8.85
CA VAL A 407 -19.80 16.46 7.52
C VAL A 407 -21.22 17.02 7.46
N ALA A 408 -22.09 16.72 8.42
CA ALA A 408 -23.46 17.19 8.49
C ALA A 408 -23.58 18.73 8.39
N PRO A 409 -22.73 19.54 9.07
CA PRO A 409 -22.71 21.00 8.87
C PRO A 409 -22.54 21.43 7.41
N ILE A 410 -21.73 20.69 6.64
CA ILE A 410 -21.48 20.95 5.21
C ILE A 410 -22.71 20.58 4.38
N LEU A 411 -23.36 19.46 4.70
CA LEU A 411 -24.56 18.96 4.01
C LEU A 411 -25.78 19.87 4.22
N HIS A 412 -25.99 20.35 5.45
CA HIS A 412 -27.13 21.23 5.76
C HIS A 412 -27.15 22.52 4.93
N ASN A 413 -26.00 22.94 4.40
CA ASN A 413 -25.84 24.16 3.61
C ASN A 413 -25.72 23.86 2.10
N GLN A 414 -26.22 22.73 1.62
CA GLN A 414 -26.08 22.32 0.22
C GLN A 414 -26.58 23.35 -0.82
N TYR A 415 -27.54 24.20 -0.46
CA TYR A 415 -28.11 25.24 -1.32
C TYR A 415 -27.38 26.58 -1.26
N ASP A 416 -26.47 26.77 -0.30
CA ASP A 416 -25.61 27.95 -0.18
C ASP A 416 -24.14 27.53 -0.30
N VAL A 417 -23.58 27.70 -1.50
CA VAL A 417 -22.20 27.33 -1.81
C VAL A 417 -21.20 28.08 -0.94
N GLN A 418 -21.47 29.33 -0.56
CA GLN A 418 -20.56 30.13 0.26
C GLN A 418 -20.53 29.59 1.70
N LEU A 419 -21.70 29.41 2.32
CA LEU A 419 -21.82 28.85 3.67
C LEU A 419 -21.27 27.42 3.74
N ARG A 420 -21.54 26.59 2.74
CA ARG A 420 -20.99 25.24 2.64
C ARG A 420 -19.46 25.23 2.63
N ASN A 421 -18.85 26.12 1.84
CA ASN A 421 -17.39 26.23 1.77
C ASN A 421 -16.80 26.78 3.08
N GLN A 422 -17.46 27.76 3.70
CA GLN A 422 -17.06 28.30 5.00
C GLN A 422 -17.13 27.24 6.11
N ALA A 423 -18.18 26.42 6.14
CA ALA A 423 -18.31 25.29 7.07
C ALA A 423 -17.13 24.31 6.95
N ALA A 424 -16.79 23.93 5.72
CA ALA A 424 -15.67 23.03 5.45
C ALA A 424 -14.32 23.66 5.84
N LEU A 425 -14.12 24.96 5.56
CA LEU A 425 -12.92 25.70 5.94
C LEU A 425 -12.77 25.87 7.45
N GLN A 426 -13.87 26.07 8.19
CA GLN A 426 -13.87 26.16 9.65
C GLN A 426 -13.39 24.84 10.26
N ILE A 427 -14.00 23.72 9.87
CA ILE A 427 -13.61 22.38 10.35
C ILE A 427 -12.15 22.08 9.96
N ALA A 428 -11.79 22.36 8.71
CA ALA A 428 -10.42 22.19 8.22
C ALA A 428 -9.40 23.01 9.01
N GLY A 429 -9.72 24.27 9.30
CA GLY A 429 -8.88 25.16 10.09
C GLY A 429 -8.64 24.62 11.48
N SER A 430 -9.69 24.12 12.16
CA SER A 430 -9.58 23.49 13.48
C SER A 430 -8.76 22.20 13.46
N LEU A 431 -8.95 21.33 12.47
CA LEU A 431 -8.14 20.10 12.32
C LEU A 431 -6.66 20.43 12.12
N VAL A 432 -6.35 21.36 11.23
CA VAL A 432 -4.96 21.76 10.94
C VAL A 432 -4.31 22.45 12.13
N THR A 433 -5.06 23.25 12.89
CA THR A 433 -4.55 23.88 14.12
C THR A 433 -4.28 22.83 15.21
N HIS A 434 -5.22 21.92 15.46
CA HIS A 434 -5.06 20.87 16.48
C HIS A 434 -3.88 19.96 16.17
N TYR A 435 -3.77 19.49 14.93
CA TYR A 435 -2.64 18.64 14.48
C TYR A 435 -1.39 19.43 14.08
N GLY A 436 -1.38 20.74 14.32
CA GLY A 436 -0.16 21.54 14.35
C GLY A 436 0.67 21.30 15.61
N ASP A 437 0.08 20.73 16.67
CA ASP A 437 0.82 20.22 17.83
C ASP A 437 1.51 18.88 17.48
N PRO A 438 2.86 18.79 17.60
CA PRO A 438 3.61 17.56 17.37
C PRO A 438 3.06 16.34 18.14
N HIS A 439 2.61 16.54 19.39
CA HIS A 439 2.11 15.43 20.23
C HIS A 439 0.75 14.92 19.73
N ALA A 440 -0.17 15.82 19.41
CA ALA A 440 -1.46 15.45 18.82
C ALA A 440 -1.27 14.73 17.47
N LEU A 441 -0.40 15.25 16.59
CA LEU A 441 -0.07 14.62 15.32
C LEU A 441 0.49 13.20 15.52
N TRP A 442 1.45 13.06 16.45
CA TRP A 442 2.06 11.76 16.73
C TRP A 442 1.08 10.78 17.38
N ASN A 443 0.14 11.26 18.18
CA ASN A 443 -0.93 10.42 18.73
C ASN A 443 -1.87 9.88 17.62
N LEU A 444 -2.20 10.71 16.63
CA LEU A 444 -3.00 10.31 15.47
C LEU A 444 -2.27 9.27 14.60
N VAL A 445 -1.00 9.53 14.29
CA VAL A 445 -0.19 8.77 13.32
C VAL A 445 0.47 7.53 13.91
N HIS A 446 1.12 7.66 15.07
CA HIS A 446 1.95 6.62 15.64
C HIS A 446 1.24 5.88 16.77
N LEU A 447 0.82 6.58 17.83
CA LEU A 447 0.34 5.92 19.05
C LEU A 447 -1.05 5.28 18.90
N GLY A 448 -1.96 5.88 18.12
CA GLY A 448 -3.30 5.34 17.97
C GLY A 448 -4.25 5.65 19.13
N GLY A 449 -3.92 6.61 20.00
CA GLY A 449 -4.73 6.95 21.17
C GLY A 449 -6.07 7.61 20.84
N ARG A 450 -6.92 7.76 21.87
CA ARG A 450 -8.12 8.61 21.81
C ARG A 450 -7.71 10.08 21.71
N ASP A 451 -8.55 10.88 21.09
CA ASP A 451 -8.32 12.31 20.92
C ASP A 451 -9.65 13.07 20.85
N LEU A 452 -9.61 14.39 21.07
CA LEU A 452 -10.78 15.26 21.06
C LEU A 452 -10.42 16.59 20.39
N VAL A 453 -10.83 16.76 19.13
CA VAL A 453 -10.58 18.01 18.40
C VAL A 453 -11.65 19.03 18.74
N LYS A 454 -11.23 20.22 19.16
CA LYS A 454 -12.13 21.36 19.37
C LYS A 454 -12.32 22.12 18.06
N VAL A 455 -13.58 22.28 17.65
CA VAL A 455 -13.95 23.13 16.52
C VAL A 455 -14.38 24.47 17.07
N GLU A 456 -13.56 25.48 16.81
CA GLU A 456 -13.80 26.85 17.26
C GLU A 456 -15.01 27.46 16.53
N ALA A 457 -15.64 28.46 17.15
CA ALA A 457 -16.69 29.25 16.53
C ALA A 457 -16.18 29.94 15.26
N GLY A 458 -16.92 29.83 14.15
CA GLY A 458 -16.68 30.52 12.88
C GLY A 458 -17.05 32.02 12.87
N GLU A 459 -17.10 32.62 11.68
CA GLU A 459 -17.51 34.04 11.55
C GLU A 459 -19.02 34.23 11.78
N PRO A 460 -19.46 35.28 12.50
CA PRO A 460 -20.87 35.50 12.85
C PRO A 460 -21.87 35.51 11.69
N SER A 461 -21.41 35.86 10.49
CA SER A 461 -22.17 35.80 9.24
C SER A 461 -22.53 34.38 8.80
N ALA A 462 -21.87 33.35 9.34
CA ALA A 462 -21.93 31.96 8.91
C ALA A 462 -21.97 30.92 10.07
N LEU A 463 -22.14 31.37 11.32
CA LEU A 463 -21.70 30.65 12.52
C LEU A 463 -22.43 29.33 12.83
N PHE A 464 -21.69 28.21 12.81
CA PHE A 464 -22.04 27.00 13.57
C PHE A 464 -21.58 27.13 15.02
N PRO A 465 -22.31 26.57 15.99
CA PRO A 465 -21.87 26.57 17.38
C PRO A 465 -20.53 25.83 17.52
N PRO A 466 -19.70 26.21 18.53
CA PRO A 466 -18.50 25.45 18.85
C PRO A 466 -18.87 23.99 19.09
N SER A 467 -18.07 23.09 18.54
CA SER A 467 -18.34 21.66 18.59
C SER A 467 -17.07 20.87 18.86
N GLN A 468 -17.22 19.57 19.05
CA GLN A 468 -16.12 18.67 19.34
C GLN A 468 -16.21 17.45 18.44
N ILE A 469 -15.06 17.00 17.95
CA ILE A 469 -14.93 15.78 17.14
C ILE A 469 -14.23 14.73 18.01
N PRO A 470 -14.97 13.79 18.62
CA PRO A 470 -14.37 12.73 19.41
C PRO A 470 -13.75 11.68 18.48
N LEU A 471 -12.46 11.43 18.66
CA LEU A 471 -11.72 10.43 17.91
C LEU A 471 -11.50 9.18 18.76
N PRO A 472 -12.00 8.01 18.32
CA PRO A 472 -11.82 6.77 19.04
C PRO A 472 -10.35 6.32 18.99
N SER A 473 -9.97 5.51 19.98
CA SER A 473 -8.68 4.80 19.93
C SER A 473 -8.66 3.83 18.77
N LEU A 474 -7.45 3.47 18.35
CA LEU A 474 -7.22 2.48 17.32
C LEU A 474 -7.86 1.13 17.67
N ASP A 475 -7.83 0.70 18.94
CA ASP A 475 -8.47 -0.56 19.37
C ASP A 475 -9.97 -0.56 19.14
N ARG A 476 -10.65 0.55 19.48
CA ARG A 476 -12.08 0.70 19.21
C ARG A 476 -12.34 0.74 17.71
N HIS A 477 -11.54 1.48 16.97
CA HIS A 477 -11.63 1.56 15.50
C HIS A 477 -11.44 0.18 14.83
N LEU A 478 -10.47 -0.62 15.26
CA LEU A 478 -10.25 -2.00 14.80
C LEU A 478 -11.50 -2.85 15.07
N THR A 479 -11.97 -2.84 16.32
CA THR A 479 -13.12 -3.64 16.75
C THR A 479 -14.34 -3.36 15.89
N GLU A 480 -14.67 -2.08 15.70
CA GLU A 480 -15.84 -1.70 14.93
C GLU A 480 -15.65 -2.00 13.42
N SER A 481 -14.43 -1.86 12.89
CA SER A 481 -14.11 -2.10 11.46
C SER A 481 -14.18 -3.56 11.03
N LEU A 482 -14.25 -4.49 11.98
CA LEU A 482 -14.30 -5.94 11.73
C LEU A 482 -15.71 -6.52 11.87
N VAL A 483 -16.68 -5.69 12.24
CA VAL A 483 -18.11 -6.04 12.16
C VAL A 483 -18.53 -6.21 10.71
N VAL A 484 -19.33 -7.24 10.44
CA VAL A 484 -19.82 -7.58 9.09
C VAL A 484 -20.47 -6.37 8.42
N GLY A 485 -20.09 -6.09 7.18
CA GLY A 485 -20.63 -4.97 6.40
C GLY A 485 -20.10 -3.59 6.81
N GLN A 486 -19.25 -3.49 7.84
CA GLN A 486 -18.65 -2.24 8.29
C GLN A 486 -17.27 -1.97 7.68
N ALA A 487 -16.71 -2.91 6.90
CA ALA A 487 -15.35 -2.81 6.39
C ALA A 487 -15.11 -1.63 5.44
N ARG A 488 -16.16 -1.19 4.72
CA ARG A 488 -16.12 -0.07 3.75
C ARG A 488 -16.69 1.24 4.31
N VAL A 489 -17.15 1.26 5.56
CA VAL A 489 -17.68 2.46 6.19
C VAL A 489 -16.51 3.38 6.52
N LEU A 490 -16.56 4.64 6.08
CA LEU A 490 -15.59 5.65 6.47
C LEU A 490 -15.89 6.07 7.91
N ARG A 491 -15.00 5.71 8.82
CA ARG A 491 -15.12 6.06 10.25
C ARG A 491 -14.53 7.42 10.53
N VAL A 492 -14.92 8.04 11.64
CA VAL A 492 -14.43 9.39 12.01
C VAL A 492 -12.89 9.47 12.08
N ARG A 493 -12.22 8.41 12.53
CA ARG A 493 -10.75 8.35 12.57
C ARG A 493 -10.13 8.33 11.16
N ASP A 494 -10.67 7.49 10.26
CA ASP A 494 -10.25 7.47 8.86
C ASP A 494 -10.53 8.81 8.16
N LEU A 495 -11.67 9.45 8.48
CA LEU A 495 -12.07 10.73 7.93
C LEU A 495 -11.06 11.81 8.31
N VAL A 496 -10.73 11.92 9.61
CA VAL A 496 -9.76 12.92 10.09
C VAL A 496 -8.36 12.64 9.55
N MET A 497 -7.89 11.38 9.61
CA MET A 497 -6.59 10.99 9.03
C MET A 497 -6.53 11.31 7.54
N SER A 498 -7.58 10.97 6.79
CA SER A 498 -7.63 11.19 5.35
C SER A 498 -7.74 12.68 5.00
N ALA A 499 -8.55 13.44 5.74
CA ALA A 499 -8.71 14.87 5.50
C ALA A 499 -7.40 15.61 5.73
N LEU A 500 -6.76 15.39 6.89
CA LEU A 500 -5.46 16.01 7.21
C LEU A 500 -4.38 15.63 6.20
N THR A 501 -4.27 14.34 5.87
CA THR A 501 -3.25 13.86 4.92
C THR A 501 -3.53 14.34 3.49
N CYS A 502 -4.79 14.47 3.08
CA CYS A 502 -5.18 15.10 1.82
C CYS A 502 -4.73 16.57 1.80
N GLY A 503 -4.95 17.31 2.89
CA GLY A 503 -4.43 18.68 3.06
C GLY A 503 -2.92 18.75 2.91
N ILE A 504 -2.18 17.90 3.61
CA ILE A 504 -0.72 17.83 3.50
C ILE A 504 -0.30 17.52 2.07
N THR A 505 -0.90 16.52 1.44
CA THR A 505 -0.60 16.15 0.04
C THR A 505 -0.88 17.30 -0.92
N TYR A 506 -1.94 18.07 -0.68
CA TYR A 506 -2.25 19.29 -1.42
C TYR A 506 -1.15 20.34 -1.25
N GLY A 507 -0.73 20.62 -0.02
CA GLY A 507 0.37 21.55 0.29
C GLY A 507 1.75 21.10 -0.22
N LEU A 508 1.96 19.79 -0.41
CA LEU A 508 3.17 19.26 -1.06
C LEU A 508 3.23 19.55 -2.58
N GLY A 509 2.17 20.14 -3.15
CA GLY A 509 2.12 20.58 -4.55
C GLY A 509 1.29 19.68 -5.48
N PHE A 510 0.54 18.70 -4.94
CA PHE A 510 -0.28 17.79 -5.75
C PHE A 510 -1.75 18.20 -5.86
N GLY A 511 -2.08 19.45 -5.52
CA GLY A 511 -3.47 19.89 -5.36
C GLY A 511 -4.36 19.70 -6.60
N GLN A 512 -3.82 19.94 -7.80
CA GLN A 512 -4.55 19.75 -9.05
C GLN A 512 -4.88 18.27 -9.30
N GLN A 513 -3.90 17.37 -9.10
CA GLN A 513 -4.07 15.93 -9.29
C GLN A 513 -5.06 15.36 -8.27
N ILE A 514 -4.95 15.78 -7.00
CA ILE A 514 -5.90 15.41 -5.95
C ILE A 514 -7.31 15.87 -6.30
N ALA A 515 -7.49 17.14 -6.71
CA ALA A 515 -8.81 17.65 -7.09
C ALA A 515 -9.43 16.85 -8.26
N SER A 516 -8.63 16.49 -9.27
CA SER A 516 -9.08 15.66 -10.38
C SER A 516 -9.51 14.27 -9.91
N MET A 517 -8.67 13.59 -9.11
CA MET A 517 -9.00 12.26 -8.58
C MET A 517 -10.22 12.29 -7.65
N LEU A 518 -10.38 13.32 -6.82
CA LEU A 518 -11.56 13.49 -5.96
C LEU A 518 -12.85 13.63 -6.78
N GLY A 519 -12.79 14.24 -7.97
CA GLY A 519 -13.92 14.31 -8.90
C GLY A 519 -14.28 12.97 -9.57
N GLN A 520 -13.42 11.94 -9.47
CA GLN A 520 -13.66 10.64 -10.08
C GLN A 520 -14.48 9.74 -9.15
N ASP A 521 -15.78 9.63 -9.45
CA ASP A 521 -16.76 8.90 -8.64
C ASP A 521 -16.55 7.39 -8.57
N TRP A 522 -15.84 6.83 -9.55
CA TRP A 522 -15.50 5.40 -9.61
C TRP A 522 -14.27 5.06 -8.75
N ARG A 523 -13.65 6.04 -8.07
CA ARG A 523 -12.54 5.83 -7.16
C ARG A 523 -12.91 6.09 -5.72
N GLU A 524 -12.44 5.27 -4.80
CA GLU A 524 -12.49 5.55 -3.36
C GLU A 524 -11.09 6.00 -2.91
N LEU A 525 -10.96 7.26 -2.47
CA LEU A 525 -9.70 7.82 -2.01
C LEU A 525 -9.62 7.79 -0.48
N ARG A 526 -8.52 7.26 0.02
CA ARG A 526 -8.14 7.32 1.45
C ARG A 526 -6.70 7.83 1.54
N PHE A 527 -6.41 8.60 2.56
CA PHE A 527 -5.08 9.19 2.72
C PHE A 527 -4.51 8.82 4.08
N PHE A 528 -3.22 8.48 4.11
CA PHE A 528 -2.52 8.05 5.33
C PHE A 528 -1.20 8.79 5.47
N LEU A 529 -1.01 9.43 6.62
CA LEU A 529 0.27 9.98 7.01
C LEU A 529 1.01 8.90 7.81
N CYS A 530 2.04 8.31 7.23
CA CYS A 530 2.71 7.13 7.76
C CYS A 530 4.16 7.45 8.14
N SER A 531 4.56 7.08 9.36
CA SER A 531 5.97 7.01 9.74
C SER A 531 6.44 5.57 9.68
N PRO A 532 6.96 5.07 8.55
CA PRO A 532 7.57 3.76 8.56
C PRO A 532 8.87 3.74 9.37
N LEU A 533 9.51 4.91 9.52
CA LEU A 533 10.71 5.16 10.32
C LEU A 533 10.26 5.94 11.56
N GLY A 534 10.70 5.54 12.75
CA GLY A 534 10.46 6.33 13.97
C GLY A 534 11.17 7.68 13.94
N GLU A 535 12.31 7.72 13.25
CA GLU A 535 13.15 8.89 13.02
C GLU A 535 13.90 8.75 11.67
N VAL A 536 14.17 9.86 10.99
CA VAL A 536 14.84 9.86 9.68
C VAL A 536 16.33 9.54 9.80
N PRO A 537 16.85 8.54 9.08
CA PRO A 537 18.29 8.26 9.08
C PRO A 537 19.09 9.44 8.53
N VAL A 538 20.20 9.78 9.18
CA VAL A 538 21.14 10.82 8.76
C VAL A 538 22.46 10.19 8.33
N PRO A 539 23.19 10.71 7.34
CA PRO A 539 24.49 10.15 6.96
C PRO A 539 25.48 10.20 8.14
N SER A 540 26.31 9.16 8.28
CA SER A 540 27.38 9.12 9.29
C SER A 540 28.52 10.10 9.02
N GLY A 541 28.52 10.74 7.85
CA GLY A 541 29.47 11.78 7.44
C GLY A 541 29.21 12.28 6.01
N GLU A 542 29.98 13.27 5.57
CA GLU A 542 29.91 13.74 4.19
C GLU A 542 30.38 12.64 3.22
N GLY A 543 29.50 12.21 2.33
CA GLY A 543 29.83 11.19 1.33
C GLY A 543 29.56 9.76 1.78
N ALA A 544 29.26 9.51 3.05
CA ALA A 544 29.20 8.18 3.66
C ALA A 544 28.09 7.25 3.13
N GLU A 545 28.45 6.04 2.73
CA GLU A 545 27.51 4.99 2.31
C GLU A 545 26.64 4.44 3.44
N SER A 546 26.90 4.86 4.68
CA SER A 546 26.16 4.48 5.86
C SER A 546 25.44 5.68 6.51
N PHE A 547 24.37 5.38 7.23
CA PHE A 547 23.59 6.29 8.03
C PHE A 547 23.74 6.00 9.52
N GLN A 548 23.73 7.06 10.32
CA GLN A 548 23.40 7.02 11.74
C GLN A 548 21.87 7.26 11.88
N PRO A 549 21.17 6.52 12.74
CA PRO A 549 19.82 6.90 13.15
C PRO A 549 19.80 8.30 13.79
N LEU A 550 18.64 8.97 13.81
CA LEU A 550 18.48 10.33 14.38
C LEU A 550 18.46 10.31 15.92
N GLY A 551 19.51 9.78 16.54
CA GLY A 551 19.64 9.67 17.99
C GLY A 551 20.29 8.34 18.37
N THR A 552 20.27 8.00 19.66
CA THR A 552 20.68 6.67 20.15
C THR A 552 19.65 5.58 19.80
N GLY A 553 18.57 5.92 19.06
CA GLY A 553 17.46 5.04 18.75
C GLY A 553 17.63 4.36 17.40
N HIS A 554 17.55 3.02 17.38
CA HIS A 554 17.50 2.21 16.17
C HIS A 554 16.21 2.50 15.36
N PHE A 555 16.08 1.93 14.15
CA PHE A 555 14.79 1.95 13.47
C PHE A 555 13.71 1.32 14.38
N THR A 556 12.46 1.73 14.21
CA THR A 556 11.37 1.17 15.01
C THR A 556 11.18 -0.30 14.65
N ASP A 557 11.23 -1.18 15.67
CA ASP A 557 10.96 -2.61 15.57
C ASP A 557 9.82 -2.88 14.57
N LEU A 558 10.06 -3.77 13.61
CA LEU A 558 9.08 -4.16 12.60
C LEU A 558 7.72 -4.57 13.19
N THR A 559 7.72 -5.15 14.39
CA THR A 559 6.52 -5.60 15.10
C THR A 559 5.82 -4.51 15.88
N ALA A 560 6.48 -3.37 16.12
CA ALA A 560 5.88 -2.25 16.84
C ALA A 560 4.70 -1.67 16.06
N ARG A 561 3.56 -1.61 16.76
CA ARG A 561 2.30 -1.13 16.23
C ARG A 561 2.34 0.37 15.95
N SER A 562 1.76 0.78 14.82
CA SER A 562 1.53 2.18 14.45
C SER A 562 0.07 2.39 14.07
N GLY A 563 -0.51 3.50 14.53
CA GLY A 563 -1.89 3.89 14.24
C GLY A 563 -2.21 4.03 12.76
N ALA A 564 -1.38 4.76 12.00
CA ALA A 564 -1.58 4.96 10.58
C ALA A 564 -1.34 3.68 9.77
N LEU A 565 -0.30 2.91 10.10
CA LEU A 565 0.00 1.65 9.40
C LEU A 565 -1.08 0.59 9.66
N SER A 566 -1.63 0.54 10.88
CA SER A 566 -2.73 -0.36 11.22
C SER A 566 -4.01 -0.02 10.44
N GLN A 567 -4.35 1.27 10.34
CA GLN A 567 -5.49 1.74 9.52
C GLN A 567 -5.25 1.48 8.03
N LEU A 568 -4.02 1.67 7.55
CA LEU A 568 -3.64 1.35 6.18
C LEU A 568 -3.80 -0.15 5.90
N LEU A 569 -3.32 -1.02 6.78
CA LEU A 569 -3.50 -2.47 6.66
C LEU A 569 -4.98 -2.86 6.67
N LEU A 570 -5.80 -2.29 7.56
CA LEU A 570 -7.25 -2.51 7.53
C LEU A 570 -7.87 -2.15 6.18
N ASN A 571 -7.51 -0.99 5.63
CA ASN A 571 -8.02 -0.53 4.34
C ASN A 571 -7.56 -1.47 3.20
N LEU A 572 -6.30 -1.92 3.21
CA LEU A 572 -5.79 -2.93 2.28
C LEU A 572 -6.57 -4.25 2.35
N LEU A 573 -6.89 -4.72 3.55
CA LEU A 573 -7.67 -5.93 3.77
C LEU A 573 -9.17 -5.75 3.51
N GLY A 574 -9.63 -4.53 3.22
CA GLY A 574 -11.06 -4.16 3.13
C GLY A 574 -11.91 -5.05 2.21
N ARG A 575 -11.35 -5.54 1.11
CA ARG A 575 -12.03 -6.44 0.16
C ARG A 575 -12.13 -7.88 0.64
N LEU A 576 -11.23 -8.28 1.54
CA LEU A 576 -11.14 -9.63 2.10
C LEU A 576 -11.99 -9.77 3.36
N ARG A 577 -12.19 -8.67 4.10
CA ARG A 577 -13.03 -8.57 5.31
C ARG A 577 -14.52 -8.88 5.03
N PRO A 578 -15.27 -9.38 6.04
CA PRO A 578 -16.65 -9.83 5.90
C PRO A 578 -17.69 -8.72 5.73
#